data_AF-A0A950DPD9-F1
#
_entry.id   AF-A0A950DPD9-F1
#
_cell.length_a   1.000
_cell.length_b   1.000
_cell.length_c   1.000
_cell.angle_alpha   90.00
_cell.angle_beta   90.00
_cell.angle_gamma   90.00
#
_symmetry.space_group_name_H-M   'P 1'
#
loop_
_entity.id
_entity.type
_entity.pdbx_description
1 polymer ?
#
loop_
_entity_poly.entity_id
_entity_poly.type
_entity_poly.pdbx_seq_one_letter_code
_entity_poly.pdbx_strand_id
1 'polypeptide(L)' 'MKTDIIGQPQDRVDGKLKVTGRAMYPGDRQEENLAHGYLLTSKVAK' A
#
# COMPACT_ATOMS: atom_id res chain seq x y z
N MET A 1 6.62 21.65 -24.54
CA MET A 1 5.98 20.87 -23.46
C MET A 1 5.06 21.81 -22.70
N LYS A 2 3.79 21.45 -22.48
CA LYS A 2 2.91 22.26 -21.61
C LYS A 2 3.32 22.07 -20.16
N THR A 3 3.60 23.15 -19.45
CA THR A 3 4.03 23.18 -18.05
C THR A 3 2.93 23.66 -17.10
N ASP A 4 1.71 23.83 -17.62
CA ASP A 4 0.56 24.45 -16.95
C ASP A 4 0.15 23.77 -15.61
N ILE A 5 0.63 22.54 -15.37
CA ILE A 5 0.32 21.73 -14.19
C ILE A 5 1.42 21.74 -13.12
N ILE A 6 2.60 22.27 -13.43
CA ILE A 6 3.74 22.27 -12.50
C ILE A 6 3.48 23.27 -11.38
N GLY A 7 3.58 22.82 -10.13
CA GLY A 7 3.37 23.66 -8.94
C GLY A 7 1.91 23.90 -8.55
N GLN A 8 0.95 23.32 -9.27
CA GLN A 8 -0.47 23.44 -8.93
C GLN A 8 -0.88 22.36 -7.92
N PRO A 9 -1.76 22.67 -6.94
CA PRO A 9 -2.32 21.67 -6.05
C PRO A 9 -3.32 20.81 -6.83
N GLN A 10 -2.87 19.64 -7.27
CA GLN A 10 -3.69 18.68 -7.99
C GLN A 10 -4.08 17.53 -7.06
N ASP A 11 -5.32 17.04 -7.22
CA ASP A 11 -5.73 15.80 -6.57
C ASP A 11 -4.83 14.65 -7.04
N ARG A 12 -4.46 13.80 -6.08
CA ARG A 12 -3.63 12.64 -6.38
C ARG A 12 -4.42 11.60 -7.17
N VAL A 13 -3.78 11.03 -8.19
CA VAL A 13 -4.35 9.96 -9.03
C VAL A 13 -4.83 8.74 -8.22
N ASP A 14 -4.16 8.46 -7.10
CA ASP A 14 -4.48 7.34 -6.19
C ASP A 14 -5.31 7.77 -4.96
N GLY A 15 -5.59 9.07 -4.81
CA GLY A 15 -6.19 9.65 -3.62
C GLY A 15 -7.53 9.01 -3.28
N LYS A 16 -8.42 8.89 -4.27
CA LYS A 16 -9.75 8.28 -4.08
C LYS A 16 -9.67 6.85 -3.52
N LEU A 17 -8.79 6.00 -4.06
CA LEU A 17 -8.67 4.62 -3.60
C LEU A 17 -8.20 4.56 -2.15
N LYS A 18 -7.25 5.43 -1.78
CA LYS A 18 -6.69 5.50 -0.42
C LYS A 18 -7.68 6.02 0.62
N VAL A 19 -8.49 7.03 0.29
CA VAL A 19 -9.45 7.63 1.26
C VAL A 19 -10.78 6.89 1.35
N THR A 20 -11.07 5.97 0.42
CA THR A 20 -12.30 5.17 0.42
C THR A 20 -12.11 3.74 0.89
N GLY A 21 -10.90 3.37 1.35
CA GLY A 21 -10.57 1.99 1.74
C GLY A 21 -10.56 1.00 0.57
N ARG A 22 -10.50 1.49 -0.67
CA ARG A 22 -10.50 0.66 -1.89
C ARG A 22 -9.10 0.38 -2.42
N ALA A 23 -8.07 1.00 -1.85
CA ALA A 23 -6.70 0.68 -2.14
C ALA A 23 -6.36 -0.71 -1.57
N MET A 24 -5.91 -1.62 -2.44
CA MET A 24 -5.49 -2.96 -2.04
C MET A 24 -4.01 -2.95 -1.63
N TYR A 25 -3.73 -3.44 -0.44
CA TYR A 25 -2.39 -3.71 0.07
C TYR A 25 -2.13 -5.22 0.13
N PRO A 26 -0.87 -5.67 0.28
CA PRO A 26 -0.58 -7.11 0.34
C PRO A 26 -1.34 -7.87 1.44
N GLY A 27 -1.65 -7.20 2.56
CA GLY A 27 -2.43 -7.79 3.65
C GLY A 27 -3.93 -7.92 3.36
N ASP A 28 -4.45 -7.20 2.37
CA ASP A 28 -5.89 -7.24 2.01
C ASP A 28 -6.22 -8.38 1.05
N ARG A 29 -5.20 -9.07 0.53
CA ARG A 29 -5.41 -10.20 -0.38
C ARG A 29 -5.96 -11.41 0.36
N GLN A 30 -7.11 -11.88 -0.11
CA GLN A 30 -7.69 -13.16 0.28
C GLN A 30 -7.62 -14.08 -0.94
N GLU A 31 -6.85 -15.15 -0.81
CA GLU A 31 -6.67 -16.16 -1.87
C GLU A 31 -7.07 -17.53 -1.29
N GLU A 32 -7.63 -18.41 -2.11
CA GLU A 32 -7.99 -19.75 -1.67
C GLU A 32 -6.73 -20.55 -1.26
N ASN A 33 -6.80 -21.27 -0.15
CA ASN A 33 -5.70 -22.07 0.40
C ASN A 33 -4.40 -21.27 0.67
N LEU A 34 -4.51 -20.00 1.04
CA LEU A 34 -3.35 -19.16 1.36
C LEU A 34 -2.59 -19.69 2.59
N ALA A 35 -1.34 -20.10 2.39
CA ALA A 35 -0.46 -20.48 3.49
C ALA A 35 0.08 -19.23 4.23
N HIS A 36 0.12 -19.29 5.56
CA HIS A 36 0.66 -18.22 6.40
C HIS A 36 2.04 -18.60 6.95
N GLY A 37 3.03 -17.72 6.75
CA GLY A 37 4.36 -17.84 7.35
C GLY A 37 4.48 -17.01 8.62
N TYR A 38 5.26 -17.52 9.59
CA TYR A 38 5.72 -16.74 10.73
C TYR A 38 7.22 -16.96 10.92
N LEU A 39 7.89 -15.96 11.50
CA LEU A 39 9.31 -16.04 11.82
C LEU A 39 9.47 -16.26 13.33
N LEU A 40 10.17 -17.32 13.72
CA LEU A 40 10.73 -17.45 15.05
C LEU A 40 12.09 -16.77 15.06
N THR A 41 12.22 -15.69 15.83
CA THR A 41 13.45 -14.90 15.91
C THR A 41 14.21 -15.19 17.21
N SER A 42 15.52 -14.91 17.20
CA SER A 42 16.37 -15.08 18.37
C SER A 42 15.87 -14.23 19.54
N LYS A 43 15.82 -14.83 20.74
CA LYS A 43 15.61 -14.10 22.01
C LYS A 43 16.93 -13.74 22.69
N VAL A 44 18.07 -14.07 22.08
CA VAL A 44 19.40 -13.82 22.61
C VAL A 44 20.20 -12.91 21.66
N ALA A 45 21.02 -12.06 22.28
CA ALA A 45 21.80 -10.95 21.74
C ALA A 45 21.00 -9.68 21.35
N LYS A 46 21.53 -8.53 21.83
CA LYS A 46 21.20 -7.14 21.54
C LYS A 46 22.50 -6.39 21.35
#